data_AF-A0A8K0P2P3-F1
#
_entry.id   AF-A0A8K0P2P3-F1
#
_cell.length_a   1.000
_cell.length_b   1.000
_cell.length_c   1.000
_cell.angle_alpha   90.00
_cell.angle_beta   90.00
_cell.angle_gamma   90.00
#
_symmetry.space_group_name_H-M   'P 1'
#
loop_
_entity.id
_entity.type
_entity.pdbx_description
1 polymer ?
#
loop_
_entity_poly.entity_id
_entity_poly.type
_entity_poly.pdbx_seq_one_letter_code
_entity_poly.pdbx_strand_id
1 'polypeptide(L)'
;MGESSMFVAHRRFILKTCGNTTPLLCLKPLLHLVEQYAGYDEVEDVFYSRKNFKRPDLQLAPHHSFEEEVALLDTFFNDGAAYCLGTINRDCWYLYTLNPIEHNQNKLCCDISNGIDKGEPDQTLEILMSDLDRRIMNVFTKEFSTTAAEATKKSGIDKLMPNMVIDDFLFEPCGYSMNGISKNVSSH
;
A
#
# COMPACT_ATOMS: atom_id res chain seq x y z
N MET A 1 -2.71 -5.62 -18.38
CA MET A 1 -2.51 -4.37 -17.62
C MET A 1 -2.77 -4.71 -16.17
N GLY A 2 -1.83 -4.43 -15.26
CA GLY A 2 -1.99 -4.72 -13.84
C GLY A 2 -2.82 -3.65 -13.15
N GLU A 3 -3.51 -4.01 -12.07
CA GLU A 3 -4.11 -3.04 -11.16
C GLU A 3 -2.96 -2.48 -10.32
N SER A 4 -2.68 -1.18 -10.46
CA SER A 4 -1.69 -0.50 -9.62
C SER A 4 -2.19 0.88 -9.25
N SER A 5 -1.99 1.25 -7.99
CA SER A 5 -2.22 2.60 -7.49
C SER A 5 -0.91 3.16 -6.97
N MET A 6 -0.67 4.44 -7.26
CA MET A 6 0.51 5.16 -6.80
C MET A 6 0.07 6.53 -6.28
N PHE A 7 0.47 6.87 -5.06
CA PHE A 7 0.24 8.17 -4.45
C PHE A 7 1.60 8.82 -4.15
N VAL A 8 1.75 10.07 -4.58
CA VAL A 8 2.94 10.88 -4.33
C VAL A 8 2.51 12.15 -3.62
N ALA A 9 3.03 12.37 -2.42
CA ALA A 9 2.87 13.58 -1.64
C ALA A 9 4.26 14.15 -1.28
N HIS A 10 4.28 15.29 -0.60
CA HIS A 10 5.52 16.06 -0.35
C HIS A 10 6.65 15.23 0.30
N ARG A 11 6.34 14.35 1.25
CA ARG A 11 7.28 13.46 1.96
C ARG A 11 6.79 12.02 2.06
N ARG A 12 5.86 11.61 1.18
CA ARG A 12 5.26 10.27 1.23
C ARG A 12 5.07 9.70 -0.17
N PHE A 13 5.50 8.46 -0.33
CA PHE A 13 5.32 7.67 -1.54
C PHE A 13 4.60 6.37 -1.18
N ILE A 14 3.50 6.06 -1.86
CA ILE A 14 2.77 4.80 -1.70
C ILE A 14 2.65 4.16 -3.08
N LEU A 15 3.08 2.91 -3.18
CA LEU A 15 2.93 2.10 -4.39
C LEU A 15 2.30 0.76 -4.02
N LYS A 16 1.16 0.45 -4.64
CA LYS A 16 0.48 -0.84 -4.52
C LYS A 16 0.34 -1.44 -5.90
N THR A 17 0.87 -2.64 -6.07
CA THR A 17 0.78 -3.40 -7.32
C THR A 17 0.20 -4.78 -7.04
N CYS A 18 -0.31 -5.44 -8.09
CA CYS A 18 -0.81 -6.82 -8.01
C CYS A 18 -0.21 -7.71 -9.11
N GLY A 19 -0.71 -8.95 -9.21
CA GLY A 19 -0.26 -9.91 -10.21
C GLY A 19 1.12 -10.49 -9.89
N ASN A 20 2.02 -10.47 -10.88
CA ASN A 20 3.41 -10.92 -10.79
C ASN A 20 4.41 -9.76 -10.95
N THR A 21 3.96 -8.54 -10.64
CA THR A 21 4.83 -7.36 -10.63
C THR A 21 5.89 -7.48 -9.53
N THR A 22 7.02 -6.80 -9.71
CA THR A 22 8.18 -6.88 -8.81
C THR A 22 8.43 -5.52 -8.14
N PRO A 23 7.54 -5.04 -7.25
CA PRO A 23 7.58 -3.68 -6.72
C PRO A 23 8.89 -3.34 -6.00
N LEU A 24 9.55 -4.30 -5.35
CA LEU A 24 10.83 -4.01 -4.67
C LEU A 24 11.98 -3.69 -5.64
N LEU A 25 11.90 -4.12 -6.90
CA LEU A 25 12.91 -3.79 -7.91
C LEU A 25 12.87 -2.32 -8.34
N CYS A 26 11.79 -1.58 -8.05
CA CYS A 26 11.73 -0.15 -8.31
C CYS A 26 12.39 0.71 -7.21
N LEU A 27 12.78 0.12 -6.07
CA LEU A 27 13.26 0.88 -4.92
C LEU A 27 14.54 1.66 -5.24
N LYS A 28 15.54 1.02 -5.86
CA LYS A 28 16.79 1.70 -6.26
C LYS A 28 16.57 2.90 -7.19
N PRO A 29 15.86 2.77 -8.34
CA PRO A 29 15.59 3.92 -9.19
C PRO A 29 14.70 4.96 -8.50
N LEU A 30 13.75 4.55 -7.65
CA LEU A 30 12.92 5.48 -6.87
C LEU A 30 13.77 6.36 -5.95
N LEU A 31 14.64 5.76 -5.14
CA LEU A 31 15.52 6.52 -4.22
C LEU A 31 16.40 7.51 -4.98
N HIS A 32 16.94 7.11 -6.13
CA HIS A 32 17.71 8.01 -6.99
C HIS A 32 16.89 9.20 -7.50
N LEU A 33 15.65 8.95 -7.94
CA LEU A 33 14.75 10.03 -8.39
C LEU A 33 14.37 10.97 -7.24
N VAL A 34 14.11 10.42 -6.06
CA VAL A 34 13.77 11.20 -4.86
C VAL A 34 14.93 12.12 -4.47
N GLU A 35 16.16 11.60 -4.45
CA GLU A 35 17.35 12.41 -4.19
C GLU A 35 17.55 13.49 -5.26
N GLN A 36 17.49 13.13 -6.54
CA GLN A 36 17.74 14.07 -7.64
C GLN A 36 16.72 15.20 -7.73
N TYR A 37 15.43 14.89 -7.56
CA TYR A 37 14.35 15.82 -7.87
C TYR A 37 13.72 16.46 -6.63
N ALA A 38 13.73 15.77 -5.49
CA ALA A 38 13.16 16.28 -4.24
C ALA A 38 14.23 16.65 -3.20
N GLY A 39 15.49 16.23 -3.40
CA GLY A 39 16.60 16.55 -2.49
C GLY A 39 16.57 15.79 -1.16
N TYR A 40 15.78 14.72 -1.07
CA TYR A 40 15.77 13.85 0.11
C TYR A 40 16.78 12.71 -0.09
N ASP A 41 17.70 12.58 0.85
CA ASP A 41 18.78 11.60 0.88
C ASP A 41 18.62 10.56 2.01
N GLU A 42 17.68 10.78 2.93
CA GLU A 42 17.34 9.89 4.04
C GLU A 42 15.88 9.40 3.96
N VAL A 43 15.66 8.15 4.38
CA VAL A 43 14.33 7.56 4.50
C VAL A 43 13.95 7.49 5.97
N GLU A 44 12.87 8.19 6.34
CA GLU A 44 12.38 8.25 7.71
C GLU A 44 11.66 6.96 8.14
N ASP A 45 10.70 6.51 7.31
CA ASP A 45 9.89 5.32 7.57
C ASP A 45 9.75 4.47 6.30
N VAL A 46 9.71 3.15 6.48
CA VAL A 46 9.37 2.18 5.43
C VAL A 46 8.29 1.26 5.97
N PHE A 47 7.30 0.98 5.13
CA PHE A 47 6.33 -0.09 5.35
C PHE A 47 6.21 -0.87 4.04
N TYR A 48 6.82 -2.05 3.99
CA TYR A 48 6.60 -3.01 2.93
C TYR A 48 5.74 -4.14 3.49
N SER A 49 4.53 -4.30 2.95
CA SER A 49 3.61 -5.31 3.44
C SER A 49 2.87 -6.03 2.34
N ARG A 50 2.45 -7.27 2.65
CA ARG A 50 1.54 -8.04 1.79
C ARG A 50 0.86 -9.14 2.56
N LYS A 51 -0.35 -9.50 2.13
CA LYS A 51 -0.96 -10.77 2.52
C LYS A 51 -0.21 -11.95 1.87
N ASN A 52 -0.24 -13.12 2.49
CA ASN A 52 0.21 -14.35 1.83
C ASN A 52 -0.48 -14.56 0.47
N PHE A 53 0.31 -14.95 -0.54
CA PHE A 53 -0.18 -15.16 -1.90
C PHE A 53 -1.04 -16.42 -2.00
N LYS A 54 -2.07 -16.38 -2.87
CA LYS A 54 -2.85 -17.57 -3.23
C LYS A 54 -2.01 -18.59 -4.03
N ARG A 55 -1.06 -18.09 -4.82
CA ARG A 55 -0.17 -18.87 -5.70
C ARG A 55 1.25 -18.28 -5.64
N PRO A 56 2.00 -18.52 -4.54
CA PRO A 56 3.35 -18.00 -4.37
C PRO A 56 4.32 -18.49 -5.47
N ASP A 57 4.07 -19.68 -6.02
CA ASP A 57 4.83 -20.30 -7.10
C ASP A 57 4.79 -19.54 -8.44
N LEU A 58 3.85 -18.61 -8.61
CA LEU A 58 3.73 -17.77 -9.81
C LEU A 58 4.44 -16.41 -9.68
N GLN A 59 4.98 -16.09 -8.50
CA GLN A 59 5.71 -14.86 -8.30
C GLN A 59 7.09 -14.95 -8.95
N LEU A 60 7.68 -13.79 -9.22
CA LEU A 60 9.02 -13.67 -9.77
C LEU A 60 9.97 -13.22 -8.66
N ALA A 61 11.25 -13.59 -8.74
CA ALA A 61 12.26 -13.08 -7.82
C ALA A 61 12.23 -11.54 -7.78
N PRO A 62 12.34 -10.91 -6.60
CA PRO A 62 12.62 -11.48 -5.27
C PRO A 62 11.37 -11.91 -4.46
N HIS A 63 10.20 -12.03 -5.10
CA HIS A 63 8.91 -12.15 -4.41
C HIS A 63 8.40 -13.59 -4.23
N HIS A 64 9.28 -14.59 -4.30
CA HIS A 64 8.87 -15.98 -4.10
C HIS A 64 8.56 -16.28 -2.63
N SER A 65 9.28 -15.64 -1.72
CA SER A 65 9.14 -15.81 -0.27
C SER A 65 9.32 -14.47 0.45
N PHE A 66 8.83 -14.39 1.69
CA PHE A 66 9.03 -13.16 2.47
C PHE A 66 10.49 -13.00 2.90
N GLU A 67 11.19 -14.10 3.07
CA GLU A 67 12.62 -14.12 3.41
C GLU A 67 13.49 -13.52 2.29
N GLU A 68 13.19 -13.81 1.02
CA GLU A 68 13.87 -13.18 -0.12
C GLU A 68 13.61 -11.66 -0.18
N GLU A 69 12.37 -11.24 0.12
CA GLU A 69 11.97 -9.83 0.13
C GLU A 69 12.69 -9.06 1.24
N VAL A 70 12.75 -9.64 2.46
CA VAL A 70 13.50 -9.08 3.59
C VAL A 70 14.99 -9.00 3.27
N ALA A 71 15.58 -10.08 2.74
CA ALA A 71 16.99 -10.09 2.38
C ALA A 71 17.36 -9.01 1.36
N LEU A 72 16.46 -8.70 0.42
CA LEU A 72 16.66 -7.58 -0.49
C LEU A 72 16.54 -6.23 0.24
N LEU A 73 15.49 -6.04 1.05
CA LEU A 73 15.26 -4.79 1.77
C LEU A 73 16.41 -4.43 2.73
N ASP A 74 16.99 -5.43 3.39
CA ASP A 74 18.16 -5.25 4.26
C ASP A 74 19.43 -4.82 3.50
N THR A 75 19.45 -4.91 2.16
CA THR A 75 20.54 -4.31 1.37
C THR A 75 20.39 -2.80 1.20
N PHE A 76 19.19 -2.26 1.41
CA PHE A 76 18.88 -0.84 1.30
C PHE A 76 18.87 -0.15 2.66
N PHE A 77 18.38 -0.83 3.69
CA PHE A 77 18.11 -0.23 4.97
C PHE A 77 18.76 -1.01 6.11
N ASN A 78 19.38 -0.27 7.03
CA ASN A 78 19.85 -0.82 8.29
C ASN A 78 18.68 -0.85 9.29
N ASP A 79 18.74 -1.75 10.28
CA ASP A 79 17.76 -1.82 11.39
C ASP A 79 16.30 -2.08 10.97
N GLY A 80 16.11 -2.80 9.86
CA GLY A 80 14.82 -3.33 9.46
C GLY A 80 14.30 -4.42 10.39
N ALA A 81 12.98 -4.46 10.59
CA ALA A 81 12.30 -5.53 11.30
C ALA A 81 11.20 -6.14 10.44
N ALA A 82 11.16 -7.47 10.44
CA ALA A 82 10.21 -8.28 9.69
C ALA A 82 9.25 -9.00 10.66
N TYR A 83 7.96 -8.95 10.34
CA TYR A 83 6.87 -9.52 11.13
C TYR A 83 5.95 -10.37 10.26
N CYS A 84 5.41 -11.42 10.86
CA CYS A 84 4.32 -12.22 10.31
C CYS A 84 3.15 -12.16 11.29
N LEU A 85 2.05 -11.51 10.87
CA LEU A 85 0.84 -11.36 11.65
C LEU A 85 -0.20 -12.39 11.21
N GLY A 86 -0.72 -13.16 12.16
CA GLY A 86 -1.68 -14.24 11.90
C GLY A 86 -1.04 -15.62 11.89
N THR A 87 -1.71 -16.57 11.23
CA THR A 87 -1.27 -17.97 11.24
C THR A 87 -0.57 -18.30 9.93
N ILE A 88 0.72 -18.65 9.99
CA ILE A 88 1.56 -18.96 8.81
C ILE A 88 0.89 -20.02 7.89
N ASN A 89 0.23 -21.02 8.48
CA ASN A 89 -0.42 -22.10 7.75
C ASN A 89 -1.83 -21.74 7.22
N ARG A 90 -2.27 -20.48 7.36
CA ARG A 90 -3.58 -19.99 6.89
C ARG A 90 -3.41 -18.60 6.25
N ASP A 91 -4.22 -17.64 6.69
CA ASP A 91 -4.08 -16.25 6.32
C ASP A 91 -3.10 -15.58 7.28
N CYS A 92 -2.02 -15.07 6.71
CA CYS A 92 -1.08 -14.22 7.40
C CYS A 92 -0.76 -12.99 6.56
N TRP A 93 -0.30 -11.95 7.24
CA TRP A 93 0.13 -10.70 6.66
C TRP A 93 1.58 -10.45 7.06
N TYR A 94 2.41 -10.24 6.06
CA TYR A 94 3.83 -9.97 6.21
C TYR A 94 4.07 -8.47 6.21
N LEU A 95 4.96 -8.02 7.08
CA LEU A 95 5.35 -6.61 7.22
C LEU A 95 6.85 -6.50 7.45
N TYR A 96 7.52 -5.71 6.64
CA TYR A 96 8.85 -5.19 6.87
C TYR A 96 8.75 -3.68 7.16
N THR A 97 9.45 -3.21 8.19
CA THR A 97 9.44 -1.79 8.55
C THR A 97 10.76 -1.34 9.17
N LEU A 98 11.06 -0.04 9.04
CA LEU A 98 12.16 0.62 9.76
C LEU A 98 11.65 1.17 11.09
N ASN A 99 12.57 1.39 12.03
CA ASN A 99 12.26 1.89 13.38
C ASN A 99 11.20 1.01 14.08
N PRO A 100 11.57 -0.21 14.50
CA PRO A 100 10.66 -1.17 15.10
C PRO A 100 9.82 -0.52 16.20
N ILE A 101 8.56 -0.94 16.34
CA ILE A 101 7.59 -0.40 17.31
C ILE A 101 8.21 -0.28 18.73
N GLU A 102 9.13 -1.18 19.08
CA GLU A 102 9.86 -1.20 20.36
C GLU A 102 10.82 0.00 20.54
N HIS A 103 11.50 0.46 19.48
CA HIS A 103 12.39 1.64 19.56
C HIS A 103 11.62 2.96 19.68
N ASN A 104 10.41 3.04 19.11
CA ASN A 104 9.54 4.20 19.24
C ASN A 104 8.93 4.35 20.65
N GLN A 105 8.81 3.27 21.43
CA GLN A 105 8.41 3.36 22.84
C GLN A 105 9.51 4.00 23.71
N ASN A 106 10.79 3.73 23.42
CA ASN A 106 11.90 4.37 24.12
C ASN A 106 12.10 5.83 23.68
N LYS A 107 11.80 6.17 22.41
CA LYS A 107 11.82 7.56 21.91
C LYS A 107 10.74 8.43 22.58
N LEU A 108 9.56 7.85 22.84
CA LEU A 108 8.48 8.54 23.57
C LEU A 108 8.86 8.89 25.02
N CYS A 109 9.77 8.14 25.64
CA CYS A 109 10.19 8.37 27.02
C CYS A 109 11.29 9.44 27.16
N CYS A 110 12.13 9.65 26.14
CA CYS A 110 13.23 10.64 26.20
C CYS A 110 12.89 12.01 25.59
N ASP A 111 11.78 12.12 24.84
CA ASP A 111 11.40 13.38 24.17
C ASP A 111 10.52 14.31 25.02
N ILE A 112 10.21 13.95 26.29
CA ILE A 112 9.44 14.81 27.20
C ILE A 112 10.26 16.04 27.65
N SER A 113 11.61 16.01 27.55
CA SER A 113 12.47 17.11 28.02
C SER A 113 12.83 18.19 26.99
N ASN A 114 12.66 17.94 25.69
CA ASN A 114 12.94 18.93 24.64
C ASN A 114 11.76 18.95 23.69
N GLY A 115 11.03 20.07 23.60
CA GLY A 115 9.78 20.23 22.83
C GLY A 115 9.91 19.95 21.33
N ILE A 116 10.07 18.68 20.96
CA ILE A 116 10.19 18.17 19.61
C ILE A 116 8.79 17.84 19.09
N ASP A 117 8.62 18.21 17.82
CA ASP A 117 7.46 18.03 16.96
C ASP A 117 6.73 16.71 17.24
N LYS A 118 5.48 16.78 17.74
CA LYS A 118 4.62 15.60 17.79
C LYS A 118 4.32 15.24 16.34
N GLY A 119 4.98 14.20 15.82
CA GLY A 119 4.81 13.74 14.45
C GLY A 119 3.35 13.77 14.00
N GLU A 120 3.12 14.16 12.75
CA GLU A 120 1.75 14.32 12.22
C GLU A 120 0.95 13.02 12.44
N PRO A 121 -0.30 13.12 12.94
CA PRO A 121 -1.11 11.93 13.18
C PRO A 121 -1.38 11.22 11.86
N ASP A 122 -0.84 10.00 11.72
CA ASP A 122 -1.00 9.17 10.53
C ASP A 122 -1.62 7.83 10.88
N GLN A 123 -2.56 7.36 10.06
CA GLN A 123 -3.28 6.09 10.25
C GLN A 123 -3.58 5.45 8.89
N THR A 124 -3.38 4.13 8.78
CA THR A 124 -3.70 3.35 7.58
C THR A 124 -4.58 2.16 7.94
N LEU A 125 -5.67 1.95 7.19
CA LEU A 125 -6.57 0.80 7.31
C LEU A 125 -6.60 0.03 5.99
N GLU A 126 -6.28 -1.26 6.04
CA GLU A 126 -6.43 -2.17 4.91
C GLU A 126 -7.50 -3.24 5.19
N ILE A 127 -8.47 -3.36 4.29
CA ILE A 127 -9.49 -4.43 4.33
C ILE A 127 -9.25 -5.35 3.12
N LEU A 128 -8.75 -6.56 3.40
CA LEU A 128 -8.40 -7.56 2.38
C LEU A 128 -9.47 -8.64 2.35
N MET A 129 -10.20 -8.74 1.22
CA MET A 129 -11.36 -9.63 1.09
C MET A 129 -11.10 -10.77 0.10
N SER A 130 -11.74 -11.91 0.33
CA SER A 130 -11.78 -13.06 -0.57
C SER A 130 -13.16 -13.70 -0.54
N ASP A 131 -13.47 -14.54 -1.52
CA ASP A 131 -14.74 -15.28 -1.60
C ASP A 131 -15.99 -14.38 -1.58
N LEU A 132 -15.90 -13.26 -2.31
CA LEU A 132 -16.96 -12.27 -2.47
C LEU A 132 -18.18 -12.85 -3.23
N ASP A 133 -19.39 -12.35 -2.92
CA ASP A 133 -20.64 -12.78 -3.58
C ASP A 133 -20.55 -12.53 -5.10
N ARG A 134 -20.76 -13.59 -5.88
CA ARG A 134 -20.65 -13.55 -7.35
C ARG A 134 -21.55 -12.52 -8.00
N ARG A 135 -22.76 -12.30 -7.46
CA ARG A 135 -23.71 -11.30 -8.00
C ARG A 135 -23.18 -9.89 -7.84
N ILE A 136 -22.46 -9.62 -6.74
CA ILE A 136 -21.78 -8.34 -6.53
C ILE A 136 -20.57 -8.22 -7.46
N MET A 137 -19.76 -9.28 -7.57
CA MET A 137 -18.59 -9.29 -8.46
C MET A 137 -18.93 -9.05 -9.93
N ASN A 138 -20.12 -9.49 -10.38
CA ASN A 138 -20.58 -9.25 -11.75
C ASN A 138 -20.61 -7.76 -12.11
N VAL A 139 -20.84 -6.85 -11.15
CA VAL A 139 -20.84 -5.40 -11.40
C VAL A 139 -19.51 -4.90 -11.99
N PHE A 140 -18.41 -5.59 -11.71
CA PHE A 140 -17.06 -5.20 -12.16
C PHE A 140 -16.63 -5.89 -13.46
N THR A 141 -17.58 -6.30 -14.30
CA THR A 141 -17.32 -6.81 -15.65
C THR A 141 -17.92 -5.91 -16.71
N LYS A 142 -17.34 -5.96 -17.92
CA LYS A 142 -17.81 -5.19 -19.08
C LYS A 142 -19.18 -5.62 -19.60
N GLU A 143 -19.62 -6.81 -19.21
CA GLU A 143 -20.96 -7.33 -19.49
C GLU A 143 -22.04 -6.60 -18.68
N PHE A 144 -21.78 -6.27 -17.40
CA PHE A 144 -22.77 -5.68 -16.50
C PHE A 144 -22.59 -4.17 -16.26
N SER A 145 -21.40 -3.64 -16.53
CA SER A 145 -21.10 -2.21 -16.46
C SER A 145 -20.33 -1.77 -17.71
N THR A 146 -20.83 -0.75 -18.39
CA THR A 146 -20.19 -0.23 -19.61
C THR A 146 -18.99 0.66 -19.29
N THR A 147 -19.08 1.42 -18.19
CA THR A 147 -18.09 2.39 -17.74
C THR A 147 -17.68 2.17 -16.29
N ALA A 148 -16.51 2.69 -15.91
CA ALA A 148 -16.02 2.64 -14.54
C ALA A 148 -16.94 3.41 -13.58
N ALA A 149 -17.35 4.63 -13.94
CA ALA A 149 -18.33 5.42 -13.19
C ALA A 149 -19.66 4.70 -12.95
N GLU A 150 -20.12 3.88 -13.90
CA GLU A 150 -21.31 3.05 -13.71
C GLU A 150 -21.08 1.94 -12.68
N ALA A 151 -19.94 1.23 -12.76
CA ALA A 151 -19.57 0.21 -11.78
C ALA A 151 -19.43 0.80 -10.36
N THR A 152 -18.82 2.00 -10.24
CA THR A 152 -18.68 2.74 -8.98
C THR A 152 -20.03 3.01 -8.33
N LYS A 153 -21.01 3.52 -9.09
CA LYS A 153 -22.36 3.82 -8.59
C LYS A 153 -23.19 2.57 -8.28
N LYS A 154 -23.13 1.55 -9.16
CA LYS A 154 -23.89 0.30 -8.99
C LYS A 154 -23.42 -0.50 -7.78
N SER A 155 -22.12 -0.53 -7.52
CA SER A 155 -21.52 -1.22 -6.37
C SER A 155 -21.73 -0.46 -5.05
N GLY A 156 -22.01 0.85 -5.11
CA GLY A 156 -22.15 1.71 -3.93
C GLY A 156 -20.80 2.19 -3.36
N ILE A 157 -19.69 2.00 -4.09
CA ILE A 157 -18.36 2.47 -3.70
C ILE A 157 -18.35 4.00 -3.51
N ASP A 158 -19.13 4.72 -4.32
CA ASP A 158 -19.30 6.18 -4.22
C ASP A 158 -19.85 6.65 -2.85
N LYS A 159 -20.44 5.74 -2.07
CA LYS A 159 -21.08 6.04 -0.78
C LYS A 159 -20.24 5.63 0.42
N LEU A 160 -19.14 4.89 0.23
CA LEU A 160 -18.30 4.42 1.33
C LEU A 160 -17.66 5.58 2.10
N MET A 161 -17.16 6.58 1.37
CA MET A 161 -16.55 7.78 1.91
C MET A 161 -17.10 8.99 1.14
N PRO A 162 -18.09 9.71 1.71
CA PRO A 162 -18.68 10.87 1.05
C PRO A 162 -17.63 11.93 0.70
N ASN A 163 -17.84 12.63 -0.43
CA ASN A 163 -17.02 13.76 -0.89
C ASN A 163 -15.61 13.42 -1.41
N MET A 164 -15.30 12.15 -1.69
CA MET A 164 -14.07 11.81 -2.41
C MET A 164 -14.16 12.21 -3.90
N VAL A 165 -13.08 12.76 -4.43
CA VAL A 165 -12.83 12.82 -5.87
C VAL A 165 -12.31 11.45 -6.29
N ILE A 166 -13.08 10.77 -7.14
CA ILE A 166 -12.81 9.40 -7.59
C ILE A 166 -12.22 9.44 -9.00
N ASP A 167 -11.10 8.76 -9.18
CA ASP A 167 -10.54 8.37 -10.47
C ASP A 167 -10.67 6.85 -10.59
N ASP A 168 -11.56 6.38 -11.47
CA ASP A 168 -11.93 4.97 -11.59
C ASP A 168 -11.61 4.40 -12.98
N PHE A 169 -11.36 3.09 -13.01
CA PHE A 169 -11.05 2.36 -14.22
C PHE A 169 -11.69 0.97 -14.21
N LEU A 170 -12.29 0.60 -15.33
CA LEU A 170 -12.93 -0.71 -15.54
C LEU A 170 -12.17 -1.45 -16.64
N PHE A 171 -11.55 -2.57 -16.26
CA PHE A 171 -10.72 -3.40 -17.12
C PHE A 171 -11.56 -4.32 -18.01
N GLU A 172 -10.93 -4.83 -19.07
CA GLU A 172 -11.53 -5.78 -20.01
C GLU A 172 -10.88 -7.17 -19.85
N PRO A 173 -11.67 -8.26 -19.76
CA PRO A 173 -13.13 -8.28 -19.74
C PRO A 173 -13.76 -7.98 -18.37
N CYS A 174 -12.94 -7.99 -17.32
CA CYS A 174 -13.35 -7.73 -15.95
C CYS A 174 -12.19 -7.18 -15.13
N GLY A 175 -12.54 -6.62 -13.97
CA GLY A 175 -11.61 -5.98 -13.06
C GLY A 175 -11.96 -4.50 -12.92
N TYR A 176 -11.72 -3.94 -11.74
CA TYR A 176 -12.01 -2.56 -11.44
C TYR A 176 -10.98 -2.03 -10.45
N SER A 177 -10.50 -0.81 -10.69
CA SER A 177 -9.64 -0.09 -9.75
C SER A 177 -10.14 1.33 -9.60
N MET A 178 -9.92 1.93 -8.43
CA MET A 178 -10.18 3.34 -8.21
C MET A 178 -9.21 3.92 -7.20
N ASN A 179 -8.91 5.20 -7.37
CA ASN A 179 -8.30 6.04 -6.35
C ASN A 179 -9.34 7.07 -5.90
N GLY A 180 -9.43 7.27 -4.58
CA GLY A 180 -10.22 8.34 -3.99
C GLY A 180 -9.31 9.31 -3.24
N ILE A 181 -9.50 10.61 -3.45
CA ILE A 181 -8.86 11.64 -2.63
C ILE A 181 -9.93 12.55 -2.04
N SER A 182 -9.83 12.83 -0.73
CA SER A 182 -10.62 13.91 -0.13
C SER A 182 -9.91 15.22 -0.37
N LYS A 183 -10.63 16.28 -0.77
CA LYS A 183 -10.08 17.62 -0.73
C LYS A 183 -10.05 18.04 0.74
N ASN A 184 -8.88 18.37 1.28
CA ASN A 184 -8.80 19.00 2.59
C ASN A 184 -9.73 20.20 2.62
N VAL A 185 -10.77 20.15 3.45
CA VAL A 185 -11.46 21.35 3.90
C VAL A 185 -10.48 22.02 4.84
N SER A 186 -9.63 22.90 4.30
CA SER A 186 -8.84 23.81 5.11
C SER A 186 -9.82 24.59 5.99
N SER A 187 -9.88 24.22 7.27
CA SER A 187 -10.54 25.02 8.29
C SER A 187 -9.66 26.25 8.47
N HIS A 188 -10.19 27.41 8.09
CA HIS A 188 -9.64 28.70 8.50
C HIS A 188 -9.82 28.91 10.00
#